data_AF-A0A2D5S6F1-F1
#
_entry.id   AF-A0A2D5S6F1-F1
#
_cell.length_a   1.000
_cell.length_b   1.000
_cell.length_c   1.000
_cell.angle_alpha   90.00
_cell.angle_beta   90.00
_cell.angle_gamma   90.00
#
_symmetry.space_group_name_H-M   'P 1'
#
loop_
_entity.id
_entity.type
_entity.pdbx_description
1 polymer ?
#
loop_
_entity_poly.entity_id
_entity_poly.type
_entity_poly.pdbx_seq_one_letter_code
_entity_poly.pdbx_strand_id
1 'polypeptide(L)'
;MASTESESQPVGDVESPQFAPRRGDPCGSFEISDQVRARFDIGIRWSILSLLLFLPARTAFAEITVAARAVVVIRGGDLVLPLASDSRTEAWPRTVDARCGGRSIEVRIGWIVPRSLEVIGWTSPVEPVSIITIDEKAEPPPGGSPIAVLTIPVDAEGEIEILGSSWMPEWRNPVTPFDPTQAVIAARGPDADPPLDDPMEWYRWAIRADLEGGRPPSPEPGSDADSELFRRVAVSLATEWRAALARIRDASPGIANEITERLVATVVDERRPMGDRAIAAWPTDARSLANLRRVLLDPNMDSMEAARAGLAWFEVRPPFLAWVLEPGGDRTTIELANPTADELVVLATWTDGGGTEALLVPPRSLVRRVVERPSIQGGPDPTEETLQLATGQRTRRLVLGPRALPVRPPGRGFGPITLLRTLGGVDQGFLEVPPADSETAAVLRRRFGRWEIFIEALTPAGPDSKDVIYLSFGPGSSPAEVLELRPDGGFESRRGSSPVGLEVEIRRFPDRWRAQVTVPESWLVRSITDSRAGAVVLGLRRDGPDGFISFAGPPPPAWRREIPVQTFAIGDWQDPEPMESAGGTSP
;
A
#
# COMPACT_ATOMS: atom_id res chain seq x y z
N MET A 1 -16.84 -8.33 60.06
CA MET A 1 -15.87 -8.14 61.17
C MET A 1 -14.59 -7.60 60.56
N ALA A 2 -14.00 -6.60 61.22
CA ALA A 2 -12.76 -5.87 60.92
C ALA A 2 -12.80 -4.85 59.76
N SER A 3 -12.80 -3.60 60.17
CA SER A 3 -12.63 -2.34 59.44
C SER A 3 -11.14 -2.02 59.23
N THR A 4 -10.83 -1.27 58.16
CA THR A 4 -9.73 -0.28 58.03
C THR A 4 -9.97 0.40 56.67
N GLU A 5 -10.49 1.64 56.57
CA GLU A 5 -9.78 2.93 56.72
C GLU A 5 -8.40 2.97 56.05
N SER A 6 -8.32 3.70 54.94
CA SER A 6 -7.12 4.41 54.46
C SER A 6 -7.59 5.38 53.37
N GLU A 7 -7.86 6.64 53.71
CA GLU A 7 -6.89 7.74 53.84
C GLU A 7 -6.45 8.28 52.47
N SER A 8 -7.17 9.33 52.07
CA SER A 8 -6.93 10.23 50.96
C SER A 8 -5.72 11.13 51.24
N GLN A 9 -4.77 11.19 50.29
CA GLN A 9 -3.75 12.25 50.22
C GLN A 9 -3.49 12.65 48.75
N PRO A 10 -2.95 13.86 48.52
CA PRO A 10 -3.35 14.72 47.40
C PRO A 10 -2.51 14.57 46.14
N VAL A 11 -3.10 15.09 45.07
CA VAL A 11 -2.58 15.32 43.72
C VAL A 11 -1.18 15.94 43.76
N GLY A 12 -0.20 15.19 43.27
CA GLY A 12 1.11 15.71 42.88
C GLY A 12 1.06 16.12 41.42
N ASP A 13 1.41 17.38 41.15
CA ASP A 13 1.62 17.93 39.82
C ASP A 13 2.70 17.14 39.09
N VAL A 14 2.32 16.50 37.98
CA VAL A 14 3.25 15.94 37.00
C VAL A 14 3.11 16.77 35.73
N GLU A 15 4.09 17.64 35.51
CA GLU A 15 4.29 18.38 34.28
C GLU A 15 4.34 17.42 33.09
N SER A 16 3.36 17.55 32.20
CA SER A 16 3.36 16.87 30.91
C SER A 16 4.27 17.62 29.94
N PRO A 17 5.23 16.95 29.26
CA PRO A 17 6.04 17.61 28.25
C PRO A 17 5.19 17.90 27.01
N GLN A 18 4.95 19.19 26.77
CA GLN A 18 4.37 19.71 25.54
C GLN A 18 5.38 19.53 24.39
N PHE A 19 5.13 18.59 23.49
CA PHE A 19 5.73 18.58 22.15
C PHE A 19 4.62 18.70 21.10
N ALA A 20 4.34 19.94 20.71
CA ALA A 20 3.68 20.26 19.45
C ALA A 20 4.70 21.00 18.57
N PRO A 21 4.95 20.59 17.32
CA PRO A 21 5.85 21.32 16.43
C PRO A 21 5.15 22.55 15.83
N ARG A 22 5.72 23.73 16.06
CA ARG A 22 5.39 24.96 15.33
C ARG A 22 6.28 25.08 14.08
N ARG A 23 5.65 25.26 12.92
CA ARG A 23 6.26 25.69 11.64
C ARG A 23 6.60 27.19 11.69
N GLY A 24 7.72 27.60 11.09
CA GLY A 24 7.96 28.97 10.61
C GLY A 24 9.38 29.53 10.79
N ASP A 25 10.17 29.44 9.70
CA ASP A 25 11.18 30.40 9.19
C ASP A 25 12.52 30.61 9.93
N PRO A 26 13.54 31.26 9.31
CA PRO A 26 14.53 30.67 8.37
C PRO A 26 15.99 31.06 8.77
N CYS A 27 16.94 30.92 7.82
CA CYS A 27 18.35 31.38 7.84
C CYS A 27 19.39 30.34 8.34
N GLY A 28 20.57 30.18 7.72
CA GLY A 28 21.21 31.02 6.72
C GLY A 28 22.40 30.36 6.02
N SER A 29 22.63 30.86 4.82
CA SER A 29 23.84 30.80 4.00
C SER A 29 25.03 31.47 4.69
N PHE A 30 26.26 30.94 4.50
CA PHE A 30 27.47 31.77 4.44
C PHE A 30 28.55 31.15 3.55
N GLU A 31 29.09 32.02 2.71
CA GLU A 31 30.15 31.85 1.70
C GLU A 31 31.55 31.69 2.33
N ILE A 32 32.47 31.03 1.62
CA ILE A 32 33.90 31.35 1.66
C ILE A 32 34.47 31.38 0.22
N SER A 33 34.62 32.62 -0.26
CA SER A 33 35.62 33.23 -1.15
C SER A 33 36.63 32.37 -1.93
N ASP A 34 36.63 32.59 -3.24
CA ASP A 34 37.78 32.49 -4.16
C ASP A 34 38.90 33.49 -3.80
N GLN A 35 40.17 33.07 -3.84
CA GLN A 35 41.31 33.96 -4.16
C GLN A 35 42.51 33.22 -4.80
N VAL A 36 42.72 33.55 -6.08
CA VAL A 36 43.99 33.94 -6.74
C VAL A 36 45.07 32.88 -7.10
N ARG A 37 45.20 32.71 -8.42
CA ARG A 37 46.31 32.14 -9.21
C ARG A 37 47.67 32.83 -8.97
N ALA A 38 48.76 32.07 -9.01
CA ALA A 38 50.04 32.53 -9.59
C ALA A 38 50.89 31.37 -10.14
N ARG A 39 51.51 31.64 -11.30
CA ARG A 39 52.34 30.78 -12.17
C ARG A 39 53.76 30.56 -11.60
N PHE A 40 54.39 29.43 -11.92
CA PHE A 40 55.81 29.38 -12.30
C PHE A 40 56.06 28.23 -13.29
N ASP A 41 56.88 28.51 -14.29
CA ASP A 41 57.19 27.72 -15.49
C ASP A 41 58.70 27.34 -15.47
N ILE A 42 59.11 26.43 -16.38
CA ILE A 42 60.50 25.98 -16.71
C ILE A 42 61.02 24.77 -15.87
N GLY A 43 61.52 23.64 -16.40
CA GLY A 43 61.76 23.16 -17.77
C GLY A 43 62.52 21.80 -17.79
N ILE A 44 62.40 21.10 -18.93
CA ILE A 44 63.40 20.23 -19.60
C ILE A 44 63.73 18.81 -19.01
N ARG A 45 63.13 17.82 -19.69
CA ARG A 45 63.68 16.59 -20.37
C ARG A 45 64.52 15.50 -19.64
N TRP A 46 63.97 14.28 -19.79
CA TRP A 46 64.56 13.00 -20.25
C TRP A 46 65.31 12.05 -19.27
N SER A 47 64.59 10.94 -18.98
CA SER A 47 65.01 9.52 -19.15
C SER A 47 65.67 8.73 -18.00
N ILE A 48 65.02 7.60 -17.70
CA ILE A 48 65.49 6.20 -17.46
C ILE A 48 64.64 5.60 -16.32
N LEU A 49 63.58 4.84 -16.66
CA LEU A 49 63.54 3.39 -16.88
C LEU A 49 63.67 2.56 -15.58
N SER A 50 62.53 2.01 -15.17
CA SER A 50 62.35 0.72 -14.49
C SER A 50 63.02 0.47 -13.14
N LEU A 51 62.25 0.61 -12.05
CA LEU A 51 62.05 -0.51 -11.10
C LEU A 51 60.91 -0.18 -10.12
N LEU A 52 59.95 -1.10 -10.03
CA LEU A 52 59.11 -1.36 -8.85
C LEU A 52 58.28 -0.20 -8.30
N LEU A 53 57.01 -0.18 -8.70
CA LEU A 53 55.90 -0.28 -7.75
C LEU A 53 54.71 -0.87 -8.53
N PHE A 54 54.48 -2.16 -8.33
CA PHE A 54 53.16 -2.76 -8.48
C PHE A 54 52.23 -2.05 -7.48
N LEU A 55 51.75 -0.87 -7.85
CA LEU A 55 50.47 -0.41 -7.37
C LEU A 55 49.45 -1.27 -8.12
N PRO A 56 48.59 -2.08 -7.44
CA PRO A 56 47.41 -2.55 -8.13
C PRO A 56 46.75 -1.30 -8.70
N ALA A 57 46.45 -1.31 -10.01
CA ALA A 57 45.59 -0.29 -10.59
C ALA A 57 44.42 -0.17 -9.62
N ARG A 58 44.28 1.00 -8.96
CA ARG A 58 43.04 1.28 -8.23
C ARG A 58 41.97 1.07 -9.27
N THR A 59 41.20 0.00 -9.11
CA THR A 59 40.07 -0.29 -9.97
C THR A 59 39.22 0.98 -9.98
N ALA A 60 38.81 1.43 -11.16
CA ALA A 60 38.07 2.67 -11.36
C ALA A 60 36.71 2.72 -10.62
N PHE A 61 36.41 1.70 -9.79
CA PHE A 61 35.18 1.49 -9.04
C PHE A 61 35.42 1.48 -7.52
N ALA A 62 36.54 2.03 -7.03
CA ALA A 62 36.86 2.10 -5.59
C ALA A 62 35.79 2.82 -4.75
N GLU A 63 34.85 3.51 -5.40
CA GLU A 63 33.73 4.27 -4.82
C GLU A 63 32.47 3.41 -4.63
N ILE A 64 32.39 2.24 -5.27
CA ILE A 64 31.26 1.30 -5.14
C ILE A 64 31.61 0.23 -4.11
N THR A 65 30.71 0.01 -3.15
CA THR A 65 30.88 -0.95 -2.05
C THR A 65 29.64 -1.81 -1.85
N VAL A 66 29.80 -2.96 -1.20
CA VAL A 66 28.67 -3.78 -0.75
C VAL A 66 28.03 -3.13 0.46
N ALA A 67 26.76 -2.72 0.34
CA ALA A 67 26.03 -2.03 1.40
C ALA A 67 25.66 -2.95 2.57
N ALA A 68 25.31 -4.19 2.25
CA ALA A 68 25.00 -5.22 3.25
C ALA A 68 25.46 -6.59 2.78
N ARG A 69 26.14 -7.32 3.66
CA ARG A 69 26.60 -8.68 3.41
C ARG A 69 25.52 -9.68 3.76
N ALA A 70 25.34 -10.68 2.92
CA ALA A 70 24.47 -11.81 3.23
C ALA A 70 25.16 -12.73 4.24
N VAL A 71 24.53 -12.90 5.40
CA VAL A 71 25.04 -13.82 6.45
C VAL A 71 24.89 -15.27 6.01
N VAL A 72 23.80 -15.59 5.30
CA VAL A 72 23.49 -16.94 4.80
C VAL A 72 23.44 -16.92 3.29
N VAL A 73 24.04 -17.93 2.65
CA VAL A 73 24.08 -18.07 1.19
C VAL A 73 23.70 -19.50 0.79
N ILE A 74 22.83 -19.61 -0.22
CA ILE A 74 22.31 -20.90 -0.70
C ILE A 74 23.13 -21.33 -1.91
N ARG A 75 23.72 -22.53 -1.83
CA ARG A 75 24.51 -23.09 -2.93
C ARG A 75 23.66 -23.36 -4.16
N GLY A 76 24.23 -23.14 -5.34
CA GLY A 76 23.56 -23.41 -6.63
C GLY A 76 22.47 -22.41 -7.03
N GLY A 77 22.25 -21.36 -6.24
CA GLY A 77 21.30 -20.29 -6.53
C GLY A 77 21.97 -18.97 -6.91
N ASP A 78 21.16 -17.92 -7.09
CA ASP A 78 21.65 -16.56 -7.23
C ASP A 78 21.65 -15.83 -5.88
N LEU A 79 22.68 -15.02 -5.64
CA LEU A 79 22.81 -14.11 -4.50
C LEU A 79 22.66 -12.67 -4.98
N VAL A 80 21.70 -11.94 -4.39
CA VAL A 80 21.49 -10.50 -4.65
C VAL A 80 22.06 -9.68 -3.50
N LEU A 81 23.02 -8.80 -3.79
CA LEU A 81 23.65 -7.93 -2.80
C LEU A 81 23.32 -6.46 -3.08
N PRO A 82 22.82 -5.70 -2.09
CA PRO A 82 22.66 -4.26 -2.26
C PRO A 82 24.04 -3.60 -2.32
N LEU A 83 24.18 -2.65 -3.24
CA LEU A 83 25.38 -1.85 -3.41
C LEU A 83 25.15 -0.44 -2.86
N ALA A 84 26.23 0.21 -2.48
CA ALA A 84 26.26 1.61 -2.12
C ALA A 84 27.41 2.29 -2.87
N SER A 85 27.25 3.58 -3.08
CA SER A 85 28.25 4.44 -3.67
C SER A 85 28.38 5.68 -2.83
N ASP A 86 29.59 6.24 -2.74
CA ASP A 86 29.69 7.65 -2.38
C ASP A 86 29.07 8.50 -3.51
N SER A 87 28.60 9.71 -3.20
CA SER A 87 27.83 10.53 -4.13
C SER A 87 28.62 11.06 -5.33
N ARG A 88 29.81 10.52 -5.62
CA ARG A 88 30.74 10.96 -6.68
C ARG A 88 30.97 9.95 -7.80
N THR A 89 30.40 8.75 -7.73
CA THR A 89 30.58 7.75 -8.79
C THR A 89 30.05 8.26 -10.13
N GLU A 90 30.99 8.55 -11.04
CA GLU A 90 30.71 9.04 -12.40
C GLU A 90 30.37 7.89 -13.38
N ALA A 91 30.65 6.63 -13.03
CA ALA A 91 30.41 5.49 -13.90
C ALA A 91 30.01 4.20 -13.15
N TRP A 92 28.98 3.52 -13.65
CA TRP A 92 28.49 2.26 -13.09
C TRP A 92 28.82 1.08 -14.00
N PRO A 93 29.64 0.11 -13.55
CA PRO A 93 29.96 -1.04 -14.38
C PRO A 93 28.73 -1.90 -14.61
N ARG A 94 28.61 -2.52 -15.79
CA ARG A 94 27.58 -3.55 -16.05
C ARG A 94 27.92 -4.89 -15.40
N THR A 95 29.21 -5.19 -15.29
CA THR A 95 29.72 -6.39 -14.64
C THR A 95 30.91 -6.09 -13.76
N VAL A 96 31.07 -6.87 -12.70
CA VAL A 96 32.25 -6.83 -11.83
C VAL A 96 32.73 -8.25 -11.56
N ASP A 97 34.02 -8.40 -11.32
CA ASP A 97 34.58 -9.68 -10.91
C ASP A 97 34.35 -9.91 -9.42
N ALA A 98 33.97 -11.13 -9.08
CA ALA A 98 33.94 -11.63 -7.70
C ALA A 98 34.67 -12.97 -7.60
N ARG A 99 34.98 -13.38 -6.37
CA ARG A 99 35.48 -14.72 -6.07
C ARG A 99 34.60 -15.40 -5.04
N CYS A 100 34.39 -16.69 -5.21
CA CYS A 100 33.71 -17.55 -4.24
C CYS A 100 34.54 -18.81 -4.07
N GLY A 101 35.07 -19.04 -2.86
CA GLY A 101 35.97 -20.17 -2.63
C GLY A 101 37.21 -20.15 -3.53
N GLY A 102 37.71 -18.96 -3.84
CA GLY A 102 38.84 -18.74 -4.75
C GLY A 102 38.54 -18.83 -6.25
N ARG A 103 37.35 -19.30 -6.65
CA ARG A 103 36.89 -19.38 -8.05
C ARG A 103 36.38 -18.02 -8.50
N SER A 104 36.79 -17.58 -9.70
CA SER A 104 36.29 -16.34 -10.31
C SER A 104 34.85 -16.51 -10.77
N ILE A 105 33.99 -15.54 -10.47
CA ILE A 105 32.58 -15.49 -10.88
C ILE A 105 32.31 -14.10 -11.44
N GLU A 106 31.64 -14.06 -12.61
CA GLU A 106 31.15 -12.81 -13.18
C GLU A 106 29.86 -12.38 -12.47
N VAL A 107 29.82 -11.12 -12.05
CA VAL A 107 28.69 -10.53 -11.34
C VAL A 107 28.04 -9.49 -12.21
N ARG A 108 26.71 -9.55 -12.37
CA ARG A 108 25.96 -8.53 -13.11
C ARG A 108 25.44 -7.47 -12.16
N ILE A 109 25.54 -6.21 -12.58
CA ILE A 109 25.01 -5.05 -11.84
C ILE A 109 23.69 -4.64 -12.47
N GLY A 110 22.70 -4.34 -11.63
CA GLY A 110 21.46 -3.71 -12.07
C GLY A 110 20.84 -2.87 -10.98
N TRP A 111 19.62 -2.42 -11.23
CA TRP A 111 18.94 -1.45 -10.39
C TRP A 111 17.51 -1.91 -10.11
N ILE A 112 17.15 -1.94 -8.83
CA ILE A 112 15.76 -2.02 -8.41
C ILE A 112 15.21 -0.60 -8.50
N VAL A 113 14.25 -0.36 -9.39
CA VAL A 113 13.66 0.98 -9.60
C VAL A 113 12.17 0.95 -9.28
N PRO A 114 11.62 1.98 -8.61
CA PRO A 114 10.19 2.14 -8.48
C PRO A 114 9.54 2.21 -9.87
N ARG A 115 8.37 1.58 -10.05
CA ARG A 115 7.59 1.66 -11.28
C ARG A 115 6.17 2.12 -11.00
N SER A 116 5.53 2.74 -11.98
CA SER A 116 4.09 3.00 -11.92
C SER A 116 3.31 1.76 -12.34
N LEU A 117 2.15 1.54 -11.74
CA LEU A 117 1.21 0.50 -12.17
C LEU A 117 0.21 1.10 -13.17
N GLU A 118 0.02 0.44 -14.30
CA GLU A 118 -1.02 0.82 -15.26
C GLU A 118 -2.42 0.54 -14.71
N VAL A 119 -2.56 -0.56 -13.95
CA VAL A 119 -3.83 -0.96 -13.34
C VAL A 119 -3.58 -1.37 -11.89
N ILE A 120 -4.28 -0.70 -10.98
CA ILE A 120 -4.26 -1.05 -9.55
C ILE A 120 -5.28 -2.17 -9.31
N GLY A 121 -4.77 -3.34 -8.95
CA GLY A 121 -5.52 -4.52 -8.54
C GLY A 121 -5.42 -4.76 -7.03
N TRP A 122 -6.12 -5.78 -6.54
CA TRP A 122 -6.07 -6.09 -5.11
C TRP A 122 -4.70 -6.56 -4.65
N THR A 123 -4.05 -7.41 -5.43
CA THR A 123 -2.73 -7.96 -5.11
C THR A 123 -1.58 -7.06 -5.57
N SER A 124 -1.87 -5.84 -6.03
CA SER A 124 -0.85 -4.87 -6.40
C SER A 124 0.11 -4.60 -5.23
N PRO A 125 1.43 -4.60 -5.47
CA PRO A 125 2.41 -4.30 -4.44
C PRO A 125 2.25 -2.85 -3.96
N VAL A 126 2.61 -2.59 -2.70
CA VAL A 126 2.64 -1.22 -2.14
C VAL A 126 3.77 -0.41 -2.74
N GLU A 127 4.92 -1.05 -2.95
CA GLU A 127 6.11 -0.46 -3.56
C GLU A 127 6.45 -1.29 -4.81
N PRO A 128 5.72 -1.11 -5.92
CA PRO A 128 5.96 -1.87 -7.14
C PRO A 128 7.32 -1.49 -7.74
N VAL A 129 8.09 -2.50 -8.13
CA VAL A 129 9.46 -2.30 -8.66
C VAL A 129 9.69 -3.02 -9.99
N SER A 130 10.68 -2.52 -10.73
CA SER A 130 11.26 -3.16 -11.90
C SER A 130 12.76 -3.36 -11.70
N ILE A 131 13.37 -4.27 -12.47
CA ILE A 131 14.81 -4.47 -12.52
C ILE A 131 15.33 -3.99 -13.86
N ILE A 132 16.21 -2.99 -13.86
CA ILE A 132 16.81 -2.45 -15.08
C ILE A 132 18.34 -2.53 -15.04
N THR A 133 18.95 -2.42 -16.22
CA THR A 133 20.38 -2.15 -16.37
C THR A 133 20.57 -0.80 -17.03
N ILE A 134 21.67 -0.12 -16.74
CA ILE A 134 22.01 1.17 -17.32
C ILE A 134 23.33 1.08 -18.11
N ASP A 135 23.54 2.04 -19.01
CA ASP A 135 24.84 2.21 -19.66
C ASP A 135 25.88 2.71 -18.66
N GLU A 136 27.15 2.41 -18.88
CA GLU A 136 28.20 2.67 -17.88
C GLU A 136 28.35 4.15 -17.50
N LYS A 137 28.00 5.04 -18.43
CA LYS A 137 28.06 6.50 -18.25
C LYS A 137 26.68 7.14 -18.10
N ALA A 138 25.62 6.33 -18.02
CA ALA A 138 24.29 6.85 -17.75
C ALA A 138 24.19 7.23 -16.27
N GLU A 139 23.38 8.25 -16.00
CA GLU A 139 23.07 8.64 -14.64
C GLU A 139 22.27 7.52 -13.94
N PRO A 140 22.48 7.32 -12.62
CA PRO A 140 21.64 6.45 -11.82
C PRO A 140 20.15 6.75 -11.99
N PRO A 141 19.29 5.72 -12.13
CA PRO A 141 17.86 5.95 -12.20
C PRO A 141 17.34 6.61 -10.92
N PRO A 142 16.45 7.62 -11.01
CA PRO A 142 15.90 8.30 -9.84
C PRO A 142 15.22 7.31 -8.88
N GLY A 143 15.60 7.36 -7.59
CA GLY A 143 15.06 6.45 -6.57
C GLY A 143 15.48 4.98 -6.72
N GLY A 144 16.35 4.65 -7.68
CA GLY A 144 16.84 3.30 -7.89
C GLY A 144 17.86 2.87 -6.85
N SER A 145 17.80 1.59 -6.47
CA SER A 145 18.79 0.94 -5.58
C SER A 145 19.67 -0.01 -6.39
N PRO A 146 21.00 0.19 -6.44
CA PRO A 146 21.89 -0.66 -7.19
C PRO A 146 22.08 -2.01 -6.48
N ILE A 147 22.14 -3.07 -7.28
CA ILE A 147 22.30 -4.45 -6.81
C ILE A 147 23.35 -5.19 -7.64
N ALA A 148 24.05 -6.11 -6.99
CA ALA A 148 24.93 -7.08 -7.62
C ALA A 148 24.28 -8.47 -7.57
N VAL A 149 24.24 -9.18 -8.71
CA VAL A 149 23.65 -10.52 -8.80
C VAL A 149 24.72 -11.53 -9.20
N LEU A 150 25.03 -12.42 -8.26
CA LEU A 150 26.09 -13.44 -8.36
C LEU A 150 25.45 -14.82 -8.49
N THR A 151 25.93 -15.64 -9.43
CA THR A 151 25.54 -17.06 -9.46
C THR A 151 26.48 -17.87 -8.58
N ILE A 152 25.93 -18.50 -7.54
CA ILE A 152 26.68 -19.27 -6.56
C ILE A 152 26.82 -20.72 -7.05
N PRO A 153 28.05 -21.26 -7.17
CA PRO A 153 28.25 -22.67 -7.51
C PRO A 153 27.55 -23.63 -6.54
N VAL A 154 27.11 -24.78 -7.03
CA VAL A 154 26.43 -25.81 -6.21
C VAL A 154 27.36 -26.42 -5.15
N ASP A 155 28.66 -26.41 -5.41
CA ASP A 155 29.74 -26.90 -4.56
C ASP A 155 30.53 -25.76 -3.91
N ALA A 156 29.94 -24.55 -3.85
CA ALA A 156 30.58 -23.39 -3.26
C ALA A 156 30.90 -23.58 -1.77
N GLU A 157 32.10 -23.20 -1.38
CA GLU A 157 32.60 -23.16 0.00
C GLU A 157 33.56 -21.98 0.16
N GLY A 158 33.94 -21.66 1.40
CA GLY A 158 34.92 -20.61 1.68
C GLY A 158 34.35 -19.19 1.63
N GLU A 159 35.23 -18.20 1.43
CA GLU A 159 34.87 -16.78 1.44
C GLU A 159 34.27 -16.30 0.10
N ILE A 160 33.44 -15.27 0.19
CA ILE A 160 32.97 -14.47 -0.95
C ILE A 160 33.72 -13.15 -0.94
N GLU A 161 34.37 -12.83 -2.06
CA GLU A 161 35.10 -11.58 -2.30
C GLU A 161 34.47 -10.82 -3.46
N ILE A 162 34.04 -9.58 -3.25
CA ILE A 162 33.50 -8.70 -4.30
C ILE A 162 33.75 -7.24 -3.92
N LEU A 163 34.17 -6.41 -4.88
CA LEU A 163 34.34 -4.95 -4.69
C LEU A 163 35.15 -4.60 -3.43
N GLY A 164 36.23 -5.34 -3.16
CA GLY A 164 37.09 -5.15 -1.98
C GLY A 164 36.49 -5.60 -0.64
N SER A 165 35.25 -6.11 -0.62
CA SER A 165 34.62 -6.71 0.55
C SER A 165 34.82 -8.24 0.53
N SER A 166 35.35 -8.80 1.61
CA SER A 166 35.39 -10.26 1.86
C SER A 166 34.61 -10.64 3.12
N TRP A 167 33.92 -11.79 3.09
CA TRP A 167 33.35 -12.43 4.28
C TRP A 167 33.13 -13.93 4.07
N MET A 168 33.05 -14.66 5.19
CA MET A 168 32.64 -16.07 5.22
C MET A 168 31.13 -16.14 5.49
N PRO A 169 30.29 -16.54 4.51
CA PRO A 169 28.88 -16.76 4.77
C PRO A 169 28.67 -18.12 5.45
N GLU A 170 27.51 -18.28 6.09
CA GLU A 170 27.01 -19.61 6.40
C GLU A 170 26.40 -20.23 5.14
N TRP A 171 27.00 -21.33 4.70
CA TRP A 171 26.58 -22.03 3.51
C TRP A 171 25.41 -22.98 3.77
N ARG A 172 24.30 -22.79 3.06
CA ARG A 172 23.14 -23.69 3.09
C ARG A 172 23.10 -24.61 1.88
N ASN A 173 22.44 -25.75 2.06
CA ASN A 173 22.26 -26.72 0.98
C ASN A 173 21.41 -26.13 -0.14
N PRO A 174 21.64 -26.55 -1.40
CA PRO A 174 20.79 -26.16 -2.51
C PRO A 174 19.33 -26.51 -2.24
N VAL A 175 18.43 -25.62 -2.65
CA VAL A 175 17.00 -25.93 -2.70
C VAL A 175 16.71 -26.74 -3.96
N THR A 176 15.87 -27.76 -3.86
CA THR A 176 15.44 -28.56 -5.01
C THR A 176 14.82 -27.65 -6.09
N PRO A 177 15.38 -27.60 -7.31
CA PRO A 177 14.79 -26.85 -8.41
C PRO A 177 13.39 -27.39 -8.75
N PHE A 178 12.53 -26.54 -9.29
CA PHE A 178 11.26 -27.01 -9.86
C PHE A 178 11.53 -27.88 -11.08
N ASP A 179 10.85 -29.02 -11.18
CA ASP A 179 10.95 -29.90 -12.34
C ASP A 179 10.28 -29.21 -13.55
N PRO A 180 11.00 -28.94 -14.64
CA PRO A 180 10.43 -28.26 -15.80
C PRO A 180 9.32 -29.07 -16.49
N THR A 181 9.23 -30.38 -16.23
CA THR A 181 8.20 -31.27 -16.75
C THR A 181 6.90 -31.23 -15.95
N GLN A 182 6.92 -30.69 -14.72
CA GLN A 182 5.71 -30.50 -13.92
C GLN A 182 4.78 -29.47 -14.55
N ALA A 183 3.47 -29.66 -14.33
CA ALA A 183 2.46 -28.69 -14.75
C ALA A 183 2.62 -27.38 -13.96
N VAL A 184 2.38 -26.26 -14.66
CA VAL A 184 2.23 -24.95 -13.99
C VAL A 184 0.97 -25.02 -13.14
N ILE A 185 1.07 -24.59 -11.89
CA ILE A 185 -0.08 -24.52 -11.01
C ILE A 185 -1.15 -23.58 -11.58
N ALA A 186 -2.42 -23.93 -11.38
CA ALA A 186 -3.52 -23.15 -11.93
C ALA A 186 -3.60 -21.75 -11.28
N ALA A 187 -3.93 -20.74 -12.08
CA ALA A 187 -4.27 -19.41 -11.61
C ALA A 187 -5.56 -19.46 -10.78
N ARG A 188 -5.59 -18.74 -9.65
CA ARG A 188 -6.78 -18.58 -8.80
C ARG A 188 -7.62 -17.35 -9.20
N GLY A 189 -7.06 -16.47 -10.02
CA GLY A 189 -7.68 -15.24 -10.50
C GLY A 189 -6.94 -13.98 -10.03
N PRO A 190 -7.22 -12.83 -10.66
CA PRO A 190 -6.46 -11.59 -10.48
C PRO A 190 -6.48 -11.01 -9.06
N ASP A 191 -7.44 -11.42 -8.22
CA ASP A 191 -7.54 -10.95 -6.83
C ASP A 191 -6.95 -11.93 -5.82
N ALA A 192 -6.50 -13.10 -6.26
CA ALA A 192 -5.89 -14.13 -5.44
C ALA A 192 -4.47 -14.49 -5.86
N ASP A 193 -4.08 -14.13 -7.08
CA ASP A 193 -2.77 -14.41 -7.62
C ASP A 193 -1.80 -13.23 -7.36
N PRO A 194 -0.56 -13.51 -6.89
CA PRO A 194 0.48 -12.49 -6.83
C PRO A 194 0.82 -11.96 -8.23
N PRO A 195 1.24 -10.70 -8.37
CA PRO A 195 1.67 -10.15 -9.66
C PRO A 195 2.89 -10.92 -10.20
N LEU A 196 2.92 -11.14 -11.52
CA LEU A 196 4.05 -11.77 -12.22
C LEU A 196 5.11 -10.77 -12.66
N ASP A 197 4.72 -9.50 -12.75
CA ASP A 197 5.53 -8.37 -13.20
C ASP A 197 6.22 -7.63 -12.05
N ASP A 198 6.15 -8.17 -10.83
CA ASP A 198 6.92 -7.71 -9.68
C ASP A 198 7.86 -8.82 -9.15
N PRO A 199 9.19 -8.59 -9.15
CA PRO A 199 10.14 -9.61 -8.75
C PRO A 199 10.11 -9.86 -7.24
N MET A 200 9.61 -8.91 -6.44
CA MET A 200 9.56 -9.00 -4.98
C MET A 200 8.38 -9.83 -4.49
N GLU A 201 7.35 -10.04 -5.32
CA GLU A 201 6.16 -10.83 -4.97
C GLU A 201 6.20 -12.26 -5.55
N TRP A 202 7.05 -12.54 -6.55
CA TRP A 202 7.07 -13.84 -7.24
C TRP A 202 7.37 -15.04 -6.31
N TYR A 203 8.03 -14.84 -5.17
CA TYR A 203 8.27 -15.92 -4.20
C TYR A 203 6.97 -16.59 -3.73
N ARG A 204 5.84 -15.87 -3.72
CA ARG A 204 4.54 -16.44 -3.35
C ARG A 204 4.07 -17.48 -4.35
N TRP A 205 4.35 -17.29 -5.64
CA TRP A 205 4.11 -18.32 -6.65
C TRP A 205 4.93 -19.58 -6.40
N ALA A 206 6.21 -19.41 -6.05
CA ALA A 206 7.09 -20.52 -5.73
C ALA A 206 6.65 -21.28 -4.45
N ILE A 207 6.27 -20.55 -3.40
CA ILE A 207 5.70 -21.14 -2.18
C ILE A 207 4.42 -21.93 -2.50
N ARG A 208 3.53 -21.37 -3.31
CA ARG A 208 2.28 -22.03 -3.70
C ARG A 208 2.55 -23.28 -4.54
N ALA A 209 3.52 -23.23 -5.43
CA ALA A 209 3.92 -24.38 -6.23
C ALA A 209 4.42 -25.54 -5.37
N ASP A 210 5.21 -25.26 -4.33
CA ASP A 210 5.66 -26.27 -3.36
C ASP A 210 4.48 -26.88 -2.58
N LEU A 211 3.45 -26.09 -2.24
CA LEU A 211 2.24 -26.59 -1.55
C LEU A 211 1.36 -27.45 -2.46
N GLU A 212 1.21 -27.06 -3.73
CA GLU A 212 0.29 -27.70 -4.69
C GLU A 212 0.95 -28.83 -5.50
N GLY A 213 2.26 -29.04 -5.34
CA GLY A 213 2.99 -30.12 -6.02
C GLY A 213 3.19 -29.88 -7.52
N GLY A 214 3.35 -28.62 -7.93
CA GLY A 214 3.61 -28.23 -9.33
C GLY A 214 4.78 -27.27 -9.45
N ARG A 215 4.84 -26.53 -10.56
CA ARG A 215 5.82 -25.44 -10.75
C ARG A 215 5.15 -24.07 -10.83
N PRO A 216 5.84 -22.99 -10.42
CA PRO A 216 5.31 -21.64 -10.59
C PRO A 216 5.27 -21.25 -12.08
N PRO A 217 4.39 -20.30 -12.46
CA PRO A 217 4.52 -19.60 -13.73
C PRO A 217 5.84 -18.83 -13.80
N SER A 218 6.31 -18.57 -15.02
CA SER A 218 7.50 -17.75 -15.23
C SER A 218 7.22 -16.30 -14.77
N PRO A 219 8.19 -15.60 -14.15
CA PRO A 219 8.07 -14.15 -13.95
C PRO A 219 7.90 -13.44 -15.30
N GLU A 220 7.07 -12.41 -15.34
CA GLU A 220 6.67 -11.67 -16.55
C GLU A 220 7.15 -10.20 -16.45
N PRO A 221 8.44 -9.92 -16.72
CA PRO A 221 8.97 -8.56 -16.66
C PRO A 221 8.23 -7.60 -17.59
N GLY A 222 8.03 -6.35 -17.14
CA GLY A 222 7.51 -5.27 -17.99
C GLY A 222 8.48 -4.90 -19.13
N SER A 223 8.00 -4.11 -20.10
CA SER A 223 8.74 -3.79 -21.34
C SER A 223 10.13 -3.20 -21.11
N ASP A 224 10.29 -2.41 -20.06
CA ASP A 224 11.50 -1.63 -19.79
C ASP A 224 12.49 -2.38 -18.89
N ALA A 225 12.14 -3.58 -18.43
CA ALA A 225 12.96 -4.37 -17.52
C ALA A 225 14.04 -5.19 -18.24
N ASP A 226 15.21 -5.36 -17.60
CA ASP A 226 16.17 -6.40 -17.99
C ASP A 226 15.57 -7.76 -17.62
N SER A 227 14.98 -8.42 -18.60
CA SER A 227 14.21 -9.66 -18.40
C SER A 227 15.03 -10.78 -17.74
N GLU A 228 16.33 -10.83 -17.99
CA GLU A 228 17.18 -11.87 -17.41
C GLU A 228 17.50 -11.56 -15.96
N LEU A 229 17.93 -10.33 -15.66
CA LEU A 229 18.25 -9.94 -14.30
C LEU A 229 17.01 -9.94 -13.41
N PHE A 230 15.86 -9.53 -13.95
CA PHE A 230 14.56 -9.62 -13.29
C PHE A 230 14.25 -11.04 -12.81
N ARG A 231 14.35 -12.03 -13.70
CA ARG A 231 14.09 -13.43 -13.35
C ARG A 231 15.06 -13.94 -12.30
N ARG A 232 16.35 -13.60 -12.42
CA ARG A 232 17.38 -14.01 -11.44
C ARG A 232 17.10 -13.44 -10.05
N VAL A 233 16.70 -12.17 -9.95
CA VAL A 233 16.30 -11.54 -8.68
C VAL A 233 15.06 -12.22 -8.10
N ALA A 234 14.01 -12.43 -8.90
CA ALA A 234 12.78 -13.10 -8.46
C ALA A 234 13.05 -14.52 -7.94
N VAL A 235 13.87 -15.30 -8.67
CA VAL A 235 14.25 -16.67 -8.29
C VAL A 235 15.15 -16.69 -7.06
N SER A 236 16.10 -15.75 -6.93
CA SER A 236 16.95 -15.62 -5.74
C SER A 236 16.12 -15.42 -4.47
N LEU A 237 15.19 -14.46 -4.51
CA LEU A 237 14.28 -14.20 -3.39
C LEU A 237 13.41 -15.41 -3.04
N ALA A 238 12.86 -16.08 -4.06
CA ALA A 238 12.09 -17.31 -3.86
C ALA A 238 12.93 -18.43 -3.26
N THR A 239 14.19 -18.55 -3.68
CA THR A 239 15.13 -19.55 -3.16
C THR A 239 15.43 -19.32 -1.69
N GLU A 240 15.62 -18.06 -1.26
CA GLU A 240 15.76 -17.71 0.16
C GLU A 240 14.55 -18.13 1.00
N TRP A 241 13.33 -17.82 0.53
CA TRP A 241 12.11 -18.24 1.21
C TRP A 241 11.96 -19.75 1.29
N ARG A 242 12.19 -20.47 0.18
CA ARG A 242 12.09 -21.93 0.16
C ARG A 242 13.14 -22.59 1.06
N ALA A 243 14.36 -22.08 1.10
CA ALA A 243 15.41 -22.56 2.02
C ALA A 243 15.02 -22.32 3.49
N ALA A 244 14.49 -21.14 3.80
CA ALA A 244 14.01 -20.78 5.13
C ALA A 244 12.89 -21.73 5.61
N LEU A 245 11.91 -21.99 4.73
CA LEU A 245 10.78 -22.87 5.02
C LEU A 245 11.20 -24.34 5.11
N ALA A 246 12.12 -24.80 4.27
CA ALA A 246 12.67 -26.15 4.33
C ALA A 246 13.39 -26.40 5.66
N ARG A 247 14.22 -25.44 6.10
CA ARG A 247 14.94 -25.52 7.39
C ARG A 247 13.99 -25.73 8.57
N ILE A 248 12.90 -24.97 8.64
CA ILE A 248 11.95 -25.10 9.76
C ILE A 248 11.06 -26.34 9.60
N ARG A 249 10.82 -26.82 8.38
CA ARG A 249 10.06 -28.04 8.12
C ARG A 249 10.74 -29.28 8.68
N ASP A 250 12.08 -29.34 8.61
CA ASP A 250 12.86 -30.42 9.20
C ASP A 250 12.70 -30.51 10.73
N ALA A 251 12.46 -29.37 11.39
CA ALA A 251 12.25 -29.31 12.84
C ALA A 251 10.76 -29.46 13.25
N SER A 252 9.85 -28.84 12.50
CA SER A 252 8.40 -28.89 12.77
C SER A 252 7.60 -28.74 11.46
N PRO A 253 7.16 -29.86 10.86
CA PRO A 253 6.33 -29.82 9.64
C PRO A 253 5.03 -29.03 9.82
N GLY A 254 4.41 -29.10 11.00
CA GLY A 254 3.16 -28.40 11.30
C GLY A 254 3.32 -26.87 11.28
N ILE A 255 4.34 -26.35 11.97
CA ILE A 255 4.62 -24.90 11.99
C ILE A 255 5.02 -24.42 10.59
N ALA A 256 5.85 -25.20 9.89
CA ALA A 256 6.25 -24.87 8.53
C ALA A 256 5.05 -24.77 7.59
N ASN A 257 4.11 -25.72 7.65
CA ASN A 257 2.89 -25.67 6.85
C ASN A 257 2.02 -24.47 7.20
N GLU A 258 1.83 -24.19 8.50
CA GLU A 258 1.05 -23.03 8.93
C GLU A 258 1.64 -21.70 8.42
N ILE A 259 2.95 -21.51 8.55
CA ILE A 259 3.64 -20.31 8.03
C ILE A 259 3.50 -20.24 6.50
N THR A 260 3.73 -21.36 5.82
CA THR A 260 3.66 -21.44 4.35
C THR A 260 2.26 -21.07 3.85
N GLU A 261 1.21 -21.65 4.45
CA GLU A 261 -0.18 -21.37 4.10
C GLU A 261 -0.58 -19.92 4.38
N ARG A 262 -0.09 -19.32 5.49
CA ARG A 262 -0.38 -17.91 5.82
C ARG A 262 0.32 -16.94 4.86
N LEU A 263 1.51 -17.27 4.36
CA LEU A 263 2.23 -16.46 3.37
C LEU A 263 1.55 -16.42 1.99
N VAL A 264 0.67 -17.38 1.67
CA VAL A 264 -0.06 -17.41 0.38
C VAL A 264 -1.56 -17.58 0.59
N ALA A 265 -2.06 -17.11 1.74
CA ALA A 265 -3.44 -17.34 2.15
C ALA A 265 -4.44 -16.66 1.23
N THR A 266 -5.50 -17.38 0.88
CA THR A 266 -6.66 -16.87 0.17
C THR A 266 -7.94 -17.20 0.94
N VAL A 267 -8.96 -16.39 0.75
CA VAL A 267 -10.32 -16.60 1.27
C VAL A 267 -11.32 -16.66 0.12
N VAL A 268 -12.49 -17.25 0.36
CA VAL A 268 -13.58 -17.31 -0.61
C VAL A 268 -14.71 -16.34 -0.23
N ASP A 269 -15.24 -15.60 -1.20
CA ASP A 269 -16.45 -14.80 -1.05
C ASP A 269 -17.69 -15.68 -1.32
N GLU A 270 -18.21 -16.33 -0.27
CA GLU A 270 -19.34 -17.27 -0.35
C GLU A 270 -20.67 -16.64 -0.82
N ARG A 271 -20.77 -15.30 -0.86
CA ARG A 271 -22.01 -14.61 -1.24
C ARG A 271 -22.23 -14.53 -2.73
N ARG A 272 -21.20 -14.85 -3.53
CA ARG A 272 -21.39 -14.97 -4.96
C ARG A 272 -22.06 -16.30 -5.27
N PRO A 273 -23.08 -16.33 -6.14
CA PRO A 273 -23.83 -17.55 -6.48
C PRO A 273 -22.96 -18.72 -6.95
N MET A 274 -21.71 -18.48 -7.38
CA MET A 274 -20.77 -19.52 -7.82
C MET A 274 -19.65 -19.83 -6.82
N GLY A 275 -19.51 -19.08 -5.71
CA GLY A 275 -18.47 -19.32 -4.69
C GLY A 275 -17.04 -19.40 -5.24
N ASP A 276 -16.79 -18.83 -6.41
CA ASP A 276 -15.65 -19.13 -7.28
C ASP A 276 -14.51 -18.11 -7.14
N ARG A 277 -14.76 -16.98 -6.48
CA ARG A 277 -13.76 -15.91 -6.35
C ARG A 277 -12.92 -16.12 -5.10
N ALA A 278 -11.70 -16.60 -5.32
CA ALA A 278 -10.64 -16.52 -4.32
C ALA A 278 -10.15 -15.06 -4.21
N ILE A 279 -9.85 -14.65 -2.98
CA ILE A 279 -9.32 -13.33 -2.64
C ILE A 279 -8.07 -13.51 -1.79
N ALA A 280 -6.97 -12.84 -2.13
CA ALA A 280 -5.75 -12.83 -1.34
C ALA A 280 -5.96 -12.22 0.05
N ALA A 281 -5.39 -12.83 1.08
CA ALA A 281 -5.46 -12.37 2.46
C ALA A 281 -4.14 -12.60 3.20
N TRP A 282 -3.02 -12.57 2.48
CA TRP A 282 -1.67 -12.72 3.05
C TRP A 282 -1.10 -11.38 3.55
N PRO A 283 -0.07 -11.40 4.42
CA PRO A 283 0.63 -10.19 4.86
C PRO A 283 1.41 -9.53 3.72
N THR A 284 1.50 -8.20 3.72
CA THR A 284 2.08 -7.40 2.62
C THR A 284 3.19 -6.45 3.02
N ASP A 285 3.41 -6.20 4.31
CA ASP A 285 4.50 -5.33 4.76
C ASP A 285 5.86 -5.94 4.38
N ALA A 286 6.47 -5.40 3.32
CA ALA A 286 7.72 -5.88 2.73
C ALA A 286 8.88 -5.85 3.74
N ARG A 287 8.96 -4.83 4.61
CA ARG A 287 10.02 -4.72 5.62
C ARG A 287 9.84 -5.79 6.68
N SER A 288 8.61 -5.98 7.14
CA SER A 288 8.29 -7.00 8.12
C SER A 288 8.48 -8.42 7.59
N LEU A 289 8.17 -8.66 6.31
CA LEU A 289 8.40 -9.94 5.63
C LEU A 289 9.89 -10.21 5.41
N ALA A 290 10.67 -9.19 5.03
CA ALA A 290 12.13 -9.30 4.94
C ALA A 290 12.73 -9.65 6.31
N ASN A 291 12.24 -9.05 7.39
CA ASN A 291 12.66 -9.39 8.75
C ASN A 291 12.27 -10.82 9.14
N LEU A 292 11.05 -11.27 8.83
CA LEU A 292 10.64 -12.66 9.03
C LEU A 292 11.59 -13.63 8.30
N ARG A 293 11.88 -13.37 7.02
CA ARG A 293 12.81 -14.18 6.23
C ARG A 293 14.20 -14.25 6.87
N ARG A 294 14.73 -13.10 7.33
CA ARG A 294 16.02 -13.03 8.03
C ARG A 294 16.04 -13.83 9.32
N VAL A 295 14.96 -13.77 10.12
CA VAL A 295 14.81 -14.56 11.35
C VAL A 295 14.79 -16.06 11.04
N LEU A 296 14.01 -16.48 10.02
CA LEU A 296 13.93 -17.88 9.62
C LEU A 296 15.26 -18.43 9.06
N LEU A 297 16.11 -17.55 8.51
CA LEU A 297 17.45 -17.88 8.04
C LEU A 297 18.56 -17.61 9.07
N ASP A 298 18.27 -17.10 10.27
CA ASP A 298 19.31 -16.71 11.22
C ASP A 298 20.17 -17.92 11.62
N PRO A 299 21.49 -17.91 11.34
CA PRO A 299 22.38 -19.03 11.67
C PRO A 299 22.53 -19.26 13.17
N ASN A 300 22.31 -18.24 13.99
CA ASN A 300 22.52 -18.31 15.45
C ASN A 300 21.34 -18.95 16.19
N MET A 301 20.21 -19.14 15.51
CA MET A 301 19.06 -19.87 16.05
C MET A 301 19.14 -21.33 15.63
N ASP A 302 18.65 -22.26 16.45
CA ASP A 302 18.37 -23.59 15.93
C ASP A 302 17.10 -23.60 15.06
N SER A 303 16.84 -24.69 14.32
CA SER A 303 15.68 -24.75 13.41
C SER A 303 14.33 -24.70 14.15
N MET A 304 14.25 -25.14 15.40
CA MET A 304 13.02 -25.10 16.20
C MET A 304 12.79 -23.70 16.78
N GLU A 305 13.85 -23.02 17.22
CA GLU A 305 13.82 -21.61 17.63
C GLU A 305 13.37 -20.72 16.48
N ALA A 306 13.93 -20.91 15.29
CA ALA A 306 13.50 -20.21 14.07
C ALA A 306 12.02 -20.49 13.75
N ALA A 307 11.57 -21.75 13.86
CA ALA A 307 10.15 -22.10 13.66
C ALA A 307 9.23 -21.37 14.65
N ARG A 308 9.56 -21.38 15.95
CA ARG A 308 8.80 -20.69 16.99
C ARG A 308 8.80 -19.18 16.81
N ALA A 309 9.93 -18.59 16.43
CA ALA A 309 10.02 -17.16 16.14
C ALA A 309 9.16 -16.77 14.92
N GLY A 310 9.16 -17.62 13.89
CA GLY A 310 8.28 -17.45 12.73
C GLY A 310 6.80 -17.52 13.08
N LEU A 311 6.39 -18.47 13.92
CA LEU A 311 5.01 -18.55 14.41
C LEU A 311 4.66 -17.33 15.27
N ALA A 312 5.52 -16.96 16.22
CA ALA A 312 5.34 -15.80 17.08
C ALA A 312 5.17 -14.49 16.28
N TRP A 313 5.84 -14.36 15.14
CA TRP A 313 5.62 -13.24 14.22
C TRP A 313 4.17 -13.18 13.75
N PHE A 314 3.52 -14.30 13.40
CA PHE A 314 2.10 -14.27 13.06
C PHE A 314 1.20 -14.03 14.28
N GLU A 315 1.61 -14.49 15.46
CA GLU A 315 0.83 -14.39 16.69
C GLU A 315 0.75 -12.99 17.31
N VAL A 316 1.62 -12.06 16.94
CA VAL A 316 1.50 -10.66 17.38
C VAL A 316 0.54 -9.84 16.52
N ARG A 317 0.03 -10.42 15.42
CA ARG A 317 -0.86 -9.74 14.46
C ARG A 317 -2.28 -10.27 14.56
N PRO A 318 -3.30 -9.44 14.29
CA PRO A 318 -4.66 -9.94 14.09
C PRO A 318 -4.67 -11.05 13.02
N PRO A 319 -5.28 -12.22 13.28
CA PRO A 319 -5.30 -13.33 12.33
C PRO A 319 -6.33 -13.11 11.20
N PHE A 320 -6.76 -11.88 10.96
CA PHE A 320 -7.81 -11.50 10.02
C PHE A 320 -7.53 -10.13 9.41
N LEU A 321 -8.10 -9.86 8.24
CA LEU A 321 -8.17 -8.54 7.65
C LEU A 321 -9.55 -7.94 7.87
N ALA A 322 -9.63 -6.62 8.02
CA ALA A 322 -10.90 -5.93 8.22
C ALA A 322 -10.94 -4.56 7.57
N TRP A 323 -12.06 -4.20 6.94
CA TRP A 323 -12.27 -2.87 6.37
C TRP A 323 -13.74 -2.45 6.45
N VAL A 324 -13.97 -1.14 6.40
CA VAL A 324 -15.30 -0.53 6.41
C VAL A 324 -15.79 -0.40 4.96
N LEU A 325 -17.04 -0.82 4.72
CA LEU A 325 -17.75 -0.59 3.45
C LEU A 325 -18.66 0.63 3.53
N GLU A 326 -19.43 0.74 4.61
CA GLU A 326 -20.41 1.80 4.81
C GLU A 326 -20.20 2.40 6.21
N PRO A 327 -19.63 3.62 6.30
CA PRO A 327 -19.34 4.26 7.57
C PRO A 327 -20.51 5.10 8.09
N GLY A 328 -21.59 5.32 7.34
CA GLY A 328 -22.64 6.27 7.73
C GLY A 328 -23.73 5.64 8.60
N GLY A 329 -24.42 6.48 9.38
CA GLY A 329 -25.62 6.13 10.16
C GLY A 329 -25.35 5.42 11.48
N ASP A 330 -26.41 4.85 12.05
CA ASP A 330 -26.40 4.16 13.35
C ASP A 330 -25.86 2.73 13.29
N ARG A 331 -25.48 2.26 12.11
CA ARG A 331 -24.88 0.96 11.88
C ARG A 331 -23.76 1.10 10.87
N THR A 332 -22.69 0.35 11.04
CA THR A 332 -21.63 0.28 10.05
C THR A 332 -21.55 -1.10 9.44
N THR A 333 -21.32 -1.14 8.14
CA THR A 333 -20.98 -2.37 7.45
C THR A 333 -19.47 -2.52 7.43
N ILE A 334 -18.98 -3.64 7.94
CA ILE A 334 -17.59 -4.07 7.80
C ILE A 334 -17.48 -5.39 7.05
N GLU A 335 -16.29 -5.66 6.51
CA GLU A 335 -15.92 -6.99 6.04
C GLU A 335 -14.74 -7.53 6.83
N LEU A 336 -14.75 -8.85 7.02
CA LEU A 336 -13.76 -9.62 7.74
C LEU A 336 -13.31 -10.77 6.84
N ALA A 337 -12.01 -10.83 6.57
CA ALA A 337 -11.39 -11.97 5.90
C ALA A 337 -10.66 -12.83 6.93
N ASN A 338 -11.02 -14.11 7.03
CA ASN A 338 -10.32 -15.08 7.86
C ASN A 338 -9.42 -15.97 6.98
N PRO A 339 -8.11 -15.66 6.86
CA PRO A 339 -7.16 -16.48 6.12
C PRO A 339 -6.81 -17.80 6.79
N THR A 340 -7.26 -18.05 8.03
CA THR A 340 -6.86 -19.22 8.81
C THR A 340 -7.75 -20.44 8.53
N ALA A 341 -7.28 -21.61 8.98
CA ALA A 341 -8.02 -22.87 8.89
C ALA A 341 -9.07 -23.05 10.00
N ASP A 342 -9.04 -22.20 11.03
CA ASP A 342 -9.95 -22.26 12.18
C ASP A 342 -11.01 -21.16 12.11
N GLU A 343 -12.17 -21.40 12.72
CA GLU A 343 -13.17 -20.36 12.89
C GLU A 343 -12.65 -19.29 13.85
N LEU A 344 -12.79 -18.01 13.47
CA LEU A 344 -12.43 -16.91 14.34
C LEU A 344 -13.67 -16.34 15.01
N VAL A 345 -13.54 -16.10 16.32
CA VAL A 345 -14.45 -15.24 17.08
C VAL A 345 -13.79 -13.88 17.21
N VAL A 346 -14.31 -12.88 16.49
CA VAL A 346 -13.82 -11.50 16.53
C VAL A 346 -14.75 -10.69 17.44
N LEU A 347 -14.22 -10.17 18.54
CA LEU A 347 -14.95 -9.26 19.42
C LEU A 347 -14.89 -7.86 18.83
N ALA A 348 -16.04 -7.32 18.43
CA ALA A 348 -16.19 -5.97 17.93
C ALA A 348 -16.68 -5.08 19.09
N THR A 349 -15.83 -4.17 19.53
CA THR A 349 -16.07 -3.30 20.70
C THR A 349 -15.95 -1.84 20.31
N TRP A 350 -16.98 -1.04 20.62
CA TRP A 350 -16.92 0.40 20.45
C TRP A 350 -16.19 1.04 21.63
N THR A 351 -15.15 1.81 21.35
CA THR A 351 -14.36 2.45 22.42
C THR A 351 -15.11 3.60 23.09
N ASP A 352 -15.95 4.30 22.33
CA ASP A 352 -16.47 5.62 22.75
C ASP A 352 -17.87 5.55 23.38
N GLY A 353 -18.67 4.54 23.03
CA GLY A 353 -20.05 4.40 23.52
C GLY A 353 -20.32 3.15 24.38
N GLY A 354 -19.33 2.27 24.53
CA GLY A 354 -19.51 0.95 25.13
C GLY A 354 -20.33 0.02 24.23
N GLY A 355 -20.23 -1.29 24.48
CA GLY A 355 -20.89 -2.32 23.68
C GLY A 355 -19.89 -3.21 22.96
N THR A 356 -20.10 -4.51 23.12
CA THR A 356 -19.28 -5.56 22.50
C THR A 356 -20.21 -6.59 21.88
N GLU A 357 -19.96 -6.94 20.63
CA GLU A 357 -20.60 -8.06 19.97
C GLU A 357 -19.56 -9.06 19.46
N ALA A 358 -19.93 -10.33 19.41
CA ALA A 358 -19.09 -11.39 18.89
C ALA A 358 -19.46 -11.68 17.43
N LEU A 359 -18.47 -11.58 16.55
CA LEU A 359 -18.59 -11.85 15.13
C LEU A 359 -17.90 -13.18 14.79
N LEU A 360 -18.68 -14.16 14.36
CA LEU A 360 -18.14 -15.42 13.85
C LEU A 360 -17.65 -15.23 12.41
N VAL A 361 -16.43 -15.68 12.13
CA VAL A 361 -15.83 -15.64 10.80
C VAL A 361 -15.35 -17.06 10.45
N PRO A 362 -16.05 -17.78 9.57
CA PRO A 362 -15.68 -19.14 9.19
C PRO A 362 -14.26 -19.24 8.62
N PRO A 363 -13.62 -20.43 8.69
CA PRO A 363 -12.33 -20.66 8.06
C PRO A 363 -12.30 -20.26 6.59
N ARG A 364 -11.18 -19.71 6.12
CA ARG A 364 -10.93 -19.39 4.70
C ARG A 364 -12.06 -18.61 4.01
N SER A 365 -12.76 -17.74 4.76
CA SER A 365 -13.95 -17.04 4.27
C SER A 365 -13.82 -15.52 4.34
N LEU A 366 -14.55 -14.86 3.45
CA LEU A 366 -14.82 -13.42 3.51
C LEU A 366 -16.28 -13.21 3.93
N VAL A 367 -16.50 -12.51 5.04
CA VAL A 367 -17.85 -12.23 5.54
C VAL A 367 -18.09 -10.73 5.72
N ARG A 368 -19.28 -10.26 5.34
CA ARG A 368 -19.76 -8.91 5.72
C ARG A 368 -20.56 -9.00 7.01
N ARG A 369 -20.28 -8.10 7.94
CA ARG A 369 -21.02 -7.94 9.19
C ARG A 369 -21.56 -6.52 9.27
N VAL A 370 -22.76 -6.39 9.82
CA VAL A 370 -23.35 -5.11 10.18
C VAL A 370 -23.20 -5.00 11.69
N VAL A 371 -22.49 -3.97 12.12
CA VAL A 371 -22.22 -3.69 13.53
C VAL A 371 -23.05 -2.47 13.91
N GLU A 372 -23.93 -2.62 14.89
CA GLU A 372 -24.72 -1.50 15.39
C GLU A 372 -23.82 -0.54 16.18
N ARG A 373 -23.97 0.76 15.95
CA ARG A 373 -23.27 1.79 16.72
C ARG A 373 -24.06 2.08 18.00
N PRO A 374 -23.40 2.12 19.17
CA PRO A 374 -24.08 2.36 20.44
C PRO A 374 -24.72 3.75 20.46
N SER A 375 -25.86 3.92 21.11
CA SER A 375 -26.47 5.26 21.23
C SER A 375 -25.54 6.20 22.00
N ILE A 376 -25.27 7.38 21.45
CA ILE A 376 -24.46 8.40 22.10
C ILE A 376 -25.29 8.99 23.24
N GLN A 377 -24.91 8.73 24.49
CA GLN A 377 -25.62 9.26 25.65
C GLN A 377 -25.18 10.70 25.93
N GLY A 378 -26.05 11.67 25.62
CA GLY A 378 -25.95 13.05 26.10
C GLY A 378 -24.62 13.76 25.80
N GLY A 379 -24.50 14.32 24.59
CA GLY A 379 -23.34 15.11 24.17
C GLY A 379 -23.44 15.45 22.69
N PRO A 380 -22.54 16.31 22.15
CA PRO A 380 -22.41 16.48 20.71
C PRO A 380 -21.98 15.15 20.07
N ASP A 381 -22.49 14.86 18.86
CA ASP A 381 -22.05 13.68 18.12
C ASP A 381 -20.52 13.71 17.94
N PRO A 382 -19.82 12.60 18.26
CA PRO A 382 -18.38 12.55 18.12
C PRO A 382 -18.00 12.70 16.65
N THR A 383 -16.90 13.42 16.41
CA THR A 383 -16.36 13.59 15.05
C THR A 383 -15.79 12.30 14.50
N GLU A 384 -15.35 11.40 15.38
CA GLU A 384 -14.84 10.08 15.05
C GLU A 384 -15.30 9.08 16.11
N GLU A 385 -15.67 7.87 15.68
CA GLU A 385 -15.95 6.72 16.55
C GLU A 385 -14.97 5.60 16.18
N THR A 386 -14.41 4.89 17.17
CA THR A 386 -13.50 3.76 16.90
C THR A 386 -14.16 2.43 17.21
N LEU A 387 -14.17 1.55 16.20
CA LEU A 387 -14.52 0.15 16.35
C LEU A 387 -13.25 -0.69 16.50
N GLN A 388 -13.04 -1.27 17.68
CA GLN A 388 -11.95 -2.18 17.96
C GLN A 388 -12.39 -3.63 17.70
N LEU A 389 -11.69 -4.31 16.81
CA LEU A 389 -11.87 -5.72 16.49
C LEU A 389 -10.76 -6.53 17.15
N ALA A 390 -11.10 -7.55 17.94
CA ALA A 390 -10.12 -8.32 18.70
C ALA A 390 -10.31 -9.83 18.61
N THR A 391 -9.21 -10.57 18.53
CA THR A 391 -9.17 -12.03 18.74
C THR A 391 -8.07 -12.34 19.74
N GLY A 392 -8.44 -12.76 20.96
CA GLY A 392 -7.51 -12.81 22.09
C GLY A 392 -6.95 -11.42 22.40
N GLN A 393 -5.63 -11.29 22.50
CA GLN A 393 -4.94 -10.01 22.74
C GLN A 393 -4.62 -9.21 21.47
N ARG A 394 -4.95 -9.75 20.29
CA ARG A 394 -4.61 -9.16 18.98
C ARG A 394 -5.74 -8.25 18.55
N THR A 395 -5.44 -6.98 18.29
CA THR A 395 -6.46 -5.95 18.04
C THR A 395 -6.23 -5.20 16.74
N ARG A 396 -7.31 -4.89 16.04
CA ARG A 396 -7.35 -4.02 14.86
C ARG A 396 -8.36 -2.91 15.10
N ARG A 397 -8.01 -1.67 14.81
CA ARG A 397 -8.89 -0.51 14.98
C ARG A 397 -9.41 -0.05 13.63
N LEU A 398 -10.71 0.16 13.53
CA LEU A 398 -11.35 0.82 12.40
C LEU A 398 -11.85 2.18 12.90
N VAL A 399 -11.28 3.26 12.37
CA VAL A 399 -11.73 4.63 12.67
C VAL A 399 -12.84 4.98 11.70
N LEU A 400 -13.96 5.43 12.24
CA LEU A 400 -15.12 5.85 11.45
C LEU A 400 -15.40 7.32 11.69
N GLY A 401 -15.74 8.03 10.62
CA GLY A 401 -16.20 9.42 10.72
C GLY A 401 -17.58 9.56 11.37
N PRO A 402 -18.13 10.78 11.37
CA PRO A 402 -19.41 11.06 12.00
C PRO A 402 -20.54 10.29 11.30
N ARG A 403 -21.60 9.98 12.05
CA ARG A 403 -22.77 9.23 11.53
C ARG A 403 -23.46 9.93 10.37
N ALA A 404 -23.51 11.26 10.43
CA ALA A 404 -23.91 12.11 9.32
C ALA A 404 -22.99 13.33 9.26
N LEU A 405 -22.55 13.69 8.06
CA LEU A 405 -21.74 14.86 7.80
C LEU A 405 -22.64 16.11 7.85
N PRO A 406 -22.48 17.03 8.81
CA PRO A 406 -23.33 18.21 8.89
C PRO A 406 -23.08 19.14 7.69
N VAL A 407 -24.16 19.59 7.05
CA VAL A 407 -24.09 20.48 5.89
C VAL A 407 -24.49 21.89 6.32
N ARG A 408 -23.51 22.78 6.43
CA ARG A 408 -23.66 24.19 6.83
C ARG A 408 -23.06 25.11 5.77
N PRO A 409 -23.45 26.39 5.69
CA PRO A 409 -22.79 27.33 4.80
C PRO A 409 -21.26 27.36 5.00
N PRO A 410 -20.45 27.42 3.92
CA PRO A 410 -20.84 27.53 2.51
C PRO A 410 -21.16 26.19 1.80
N GLY A 411 -21.10 25.06 2.52
CA GLY A 411 -21.30 23.71 2.01
C GLY A 411 -20.48 22.69 2.80
N ARG A 412 -20.67 21.40 2.49
CA ARG A 412 -19.90 20.30 3.05
C ARG A 412 -19.18 19.52 1.95
N GLY A 413 -17.87 19.38 2.08
CA GLY A 413 -17.06 18.55 1.21
C GLY A 413 -17.34 17.06 1.41
N PHE A 414 -17.12 16.28 0.34
CA PHE A 414 -17.20 14.82 0.36
C PHE A 414 -16.02 14.14 1.08
N GLY A 415 -15.06 14.92 1.56
CA GLY A 415 -13.80 14.41 2.12
C GLY A 415 -12.77 14.09 1.02
N PRO A 416 -11.67 13.42 1.39
CA PRO A 416 -10.67 12.99 0.42
C PRO A 416 -11.28 11.99 -0.56
N ILE A 417 -10.96 12.15 -1.85
CA ILE A 417 -11.33 11.20 -2.90
C ILE A 417 -10.11 10.30 -3.14
N THR A 418 -10.22 9.04 -2.73
CA THR A 418 -9.10 8.08 -2.66
C THR A 418 -9.25 6.96 -3.68
N LEU A 419 -8.14 6.34 -4.08
CA LEU A 419 -8.11 5.21 -4.99
C LEU A 419 -8.72 3.94 -4.37
N LEU A 420 -8.95 2.93 -5.21
CA LEU A 420 -9.37 1.58 -4.78
C LEU A 420 -8.44 1.02 -3.69
N ARG A 421 -8.99 0.24 -2.75
CA ARG A 421 -8.14 -0.45 -1.77
C ARG A 421 -7.39 -1.61 -2.41
N THR A 422 -6.08 -1.62 -2.19
CA THR A 422 -5.20 -2.77 -2.37
C THR A 422 -5.18 -3.61 -1.08
N LEU A 423 -4.70 -4.86 -1.20
CA LEU A 423 -4.43 -5.73 -0.06
C LEU A 423 -3.46 -5.04 0.91
N GLY A 424 -2.44 -4.36 0.36
CA GLY A 424 -1.47 -3.58 1.12
C GLY A 424 -2.09 -2.45 1.93
N GLY A 425 -2.96 -1.66 1.29
CA GLY A 425 -3.70 -0.59 1.97
C GLY A 425 -4.60 -1.12 3.09
N VAL A 426 -5.22 -2.29 2.90
CA VAL A 426 -5.98 -2.95 3.97
C VAL A 426 -5.06 -3.46 5.07
N ASP A 427 -4.07 -4.29 4.77
CA ASP A 427 -3.19 -4.90 5.77
C ASP A 427 -2.51 -3.84 6.66
N GLN A 428 -1.98 -2.78 6.04
CA GLN A 428 -1.19 -1.73 6.71
C GLN A 428 -2.03 -0.51 7.16
N GLY A 429 -3.29 -0.41 6.73
CA GLY A 429 -4.23 0.61 7.22
C GLY A 429 -4.05 2.01 6.60
N PHE A 430 -3.55 2.11 5.38
CA PHE A 430 -3.45 3.37 4.64
C PHE A 430 -4.43 3.43 3.46
N LEU A 431 -4.65 4.64 2.95
CA LEU A 431 -5.44 4.90 1.74
C LEU A 431 -4.55 5.58 0.72
N GLU A 432 -4.67 5.16 -0.55
CA GLU A 432 -3.96 5.79 -1.65
C GLU A 432 -4.78 6.95 -2.21
N VAL A 433 -4.10 8.05 -2.54
CA VAL A 433 -4.70 9.23 -3.18
C VAL A 433 -4.30 9.28 -4.65
N PRO A 434 -5.17 9.81 -5.53
CA PRO A 434 -4.79 10.08 -6.91
C PRO A 434 -3.57 11.02 -6.99
N PRO A 435 -2.82 11.00 -8.11
CA PRO A 435 -1.80 12.00 -8.40
C PRO A 435 -2.36 13.43 -8.29
N ALA A 436 -1.50 14.38 -7.88
CA ALA A 436 -1.90 15.77 -7.59
C ALA A 436 -2.56 16.49 -8.77
N ASP A 437 -2.17 16.15 -10.00
CA ASP A 437 -2.74 16.70 -11.24
C ASP A 437 -4.06 16.04 -11.67
N SER A 438 -4.50 15.04 -10.91
CA SER A 438 -5.68 14.21 -11.16
C SER A 438 -6.63 14.17 -9.95
N GLU A 439 -6.42 15.04 -8.97
CA GLU A 439 -7.27 15.16 -7.79
C GLU A 439 -8.71 15.56 -8.14
N THR A 440 -9.64 15.23 -7.26
CA THR A 440 -11.05 15.61 -7.37
C THR A 440 -11.51 16.19 -6.05
N ALA A 441 -12.26 17.28 -6.12
CA ALA A 441 -12.94 17.88 -5.00
C ALA A 441 -14.43 17.95 -5.30
N ALA A 442 -15.25 17.61 -4.31
CA ALA A 442 -16.71 17.72 -4.41
C ALA A 442 -17.31 18.29 -3.14
N VAL A 443 -18.33 19.13 -3.30
CA VAL A 443 -19.02 19.85 -2.22
C VAL A 443 -20.52 19.79 -2.44
N LEU A 444 -21.27 19.36 -1.43
CA LEU A 444 -22.70 19.55 -1.34
C LEU A 444 -22.98 20.93 -0.70
N ARG A 445 -23.72 21.78 -1.41
CA ARG A 445 -24.05 23.14 -0.94
C ARG A 445 -25.46 23.56 -1.35
N ARG A 446 -25.93 24.68 -0.80
CA ARG A 446 -27.17 25.32 -1.24
C ARG A 446 -26.86 26.61 -2.00
N ARG A 447 -27.50 26.81 -3.15
CA ARG A 447 -27.36 27.99 -4.00
C ARG A 447 -28.71 28.40 -4.55
N PHE A 448 -29.07 29.68 -4.39
CA PHE A 448 -30.38 30.22 -4.79
C PHE A 448 -31.56 29.36 -4.27
N GLY A 449 -31.47 28.93 -3.01
CA GLY A 449 -32.50 28.10 -2.36
C GLY A 449 -32.51 26.62 -2.76
N ARG A 450 -31.74 26.21 -3.78
CA ARG A 450 -31.68 24.82 -4.28
C ARG A 450 -30.41 24.12 -3.84
N TRP A 451 -30.48 22.81 -3.65
CA TRP A 451 -29.31 21.98 -3.35
C TRP A 451 -28.50 21.71 -4.61
N GLU A 452 -27.19 21.89 -4.52
CA GLU A 452 -26.25 21.75 -5.63
C GLU A 452 -25.06 20.89 -5.17
N ILE A 453 -24.65 19.94 -6.00
CA ILE A 453 -23.36 19.27 -5.89
C ILE A 453 -22.41 19.97 -6.87
N PHE A 454 -21.39 20.62 -6.32
CA PHE A 454 -20.31 21.21 -7.10
C PHE A 454 -19.11 20.27 -7.10
N ILE A 455 -18.57 19.99 -8.29
CA ILE A 455 -17.43 19.10 -8.48
C ILE A 455 -16.37 19.81 -9.31
N GLU A 456 -15.13 19.66 -8.88
CA GLU A 456 -13.95 20.05 -9.62
C GLU A 456 -13.04 18.82 -9.77
N ALA A 457 -12.75 18.45 -11.01
CA ALA A 457 -11.88 17.32 -11.35
C ALA A 457 -10.68 17.83 -12.14
N LEU A 458 -9.50 17.74 -11.54
CA LEU A 458 -8.24 18.03 -12.24
C LEU A 458 -7.98 16.93 -13.25
N THR A 459 -7.60 17.30 -14.46
CA THR A 459 -7.38 16.39 -15.58
C THR A 459 -6.13 16.86 -16.32
N PRO A 460 -5.05 16.06 -16.38
CA PRO A 460 -3.88 16.41 -17.18
C PRO A 460 -4.27 16.64 -18.64
N ALA A 461 -3.56 17.55 -19.30
CA ALA A 461 -3.83 17.88 -20.70
C ALA A 461 -3.54 16.67 -21.61
N GLY A 462 -4.59 16.08 -22.18
CA GLY A 462 -4.46 14.95 -23.11
C GLY A 462 -5.75 14.72 -23.92
N PRO A 463 -5.64 14.29 -25.20
CA PRO A 463 -6.80 13.95 -26.01
C PRO A 463 -7.30 12.54 -25.64
N ASP A 464 -8.58 12.44 -25.28
CA ASP A 464 -9.34 11.18 -25.21
C ASP A 464 -9.01 10.13 -24.13
N SER A 465 -8.66 10.56 -22.92
CA SER A 465 -8.76 9.67 -21.76
C SER A 465 -10.22 9.60 -21.26
N LYS A 466 -10.68 8.38 -20.93
CA LYS A 466 -12.00 8.17 -20.31
C LYS A 466 -12.00 8.82 -18.93
N ASP A 467 -12.57 10.02 -18.83
CA ASP A 467 -12.77 10.72 -17.56
C ASP A 467 -14.27 10.87 -17.32
N VAL A 468 -14.79 10.19 -16.30
CA VAL A 468 -16.23 10.08 -16.03
C VAL A 468 -16.47 10.13 -14.53
N ILE A 469 -17.45 10.93 -14.12
CA ILE A 469 -17.89 10.98 -12.72
C ILE A 469 -19.27 10.35 -12.59
N TYR A 470 -19.39 9.47 -11.61
CA TYR A 470 -20.65 8.86 -11.20
C TYR A 470 -21.08 9.41 -9.86
N LEU A 471 -22.29 9.95 -9.80
CA LEU A 471 -22.97 10.33 -8.56
C LEU A 471 -24.06 9.31 -8.24
N SER A 472 -24.02 8.78 -7.02
CA SER A 472 -25.00 7.83 -6.51
C SER A 472 -25.89 8.50 -5.47
N PHE A 473 -27.20 8.30 -5.56
CA PHE A 473 -28.18 8.78 -4.59
C PHE A 473 -28.91 7.60 -3.94
N GLY A 474 -28.93 7.57 -2.62
CA GLY A 474 -29.52 6.47 -1.84
C GLY A 474 -28.50 5.40 -1.42
N PRO A 475 -28.94 4.30 -0.79
CA PRO A 475 -28.06 3.27 -0.22
C PRO A 475 -27.14 2.61 -1.26
N GLY A 476 -25.88 2.34 -0.91
CA GLY A 476 -24.89 1.79 -1.85
C GLY A 476 -25.27 0.44 -2.46
N SER A 477 -25.93 -0.45 -1.70
CA SER A 477 -26.41 -1.74 -2.18
C SER A 477 -27.58 -1.65 -3.17
N SER A 478 -28.30 -0.53 -3.17
CA SER A 478 -29.52 -0.33 -3.95
C SER A 478 -29.74 1.16 -4.21
N PRO A 479 -28.88 1.79 -5.03
CA PRO A 479 -28.99 3.21 -5.30
C PRO A 479 -30.30 3.50 -6.02
N ALA A 480 -30.98 4.55 -5.58
CA ALA A 480 -32.22 5.03 -6.18
C ALA A 480 -31.96 5.65 -7.55
N GLU A 481 -30.88 6.45 -7.65
CA GLU A 481 -30.46 7.12 -8.88
C GLU A 481 -28.94 7.03 -9.03
N VAL A 482 -28.45 6.83 -10.26
CA VAL A 482 -27.02 6.91 -10.60
C VAL A 482 -26.84 7.82 -11.81
N LEU A 483 -26.20 8.96 -11.61
CA LEU A 483 -25.95 9.97 -12.63
C LEU A 483 -24.50 9.86 -13.13
N GLU A 484 -24.33 9.70 -14.44
CA GLU A 484 -23.05 9.78 -15.12
C GLU A 484 -22.82 11.19 -15.67
N LEU A 485 -21.63 11.75 -15.46
CA LEU A 485 -21.19 13.07 -15.91
C LEU A 485 -19.92 12.92 -16.75
N ARG A 486 -19.89 13.57 -17.91
CA ARG A 486 -18.76 13.54 -18.84
C ARG A 486 -18.22 14.94 -19.11
N PRO A 487 -16.91 15.11 -19.32
CA PRO A 487 -16.28 16.42 -19.48
C PRO A 487 -16.63 17.13 -20.79
N ASP A 488 -17.26 16.42 -21.74
CA ASP A 488 -17.78 16.95 -23.00
C ASP A 488 -19.13 17.71 -22.84
N GLY A 489 -19.66 17.75 -21.62
CA GLY A 489 -20.96 18.35 -21.32
C GLY A 489 -22.11 17.34 -21.26
N GLY A 490 -21.85 16.08 -21.59
CA GLY A 490 -22.83 15.01 -21.54
C GLY A 490 -23.15 14.56 -20.12
N PHE A 491 -24.41 14.21 -19.87
CA PHE A 491 -24.82 13.49 -18.67
C PHE A 491 -25.91 12.47 -19.00
N GLU A 492 -25.99 11.40 -18.20
CA GLU A 492 -26.94 10.30 -18.40
C GLU A 492 -27.35 9.71 -17.06
N SER A 493 -28.66 9.52 -16.82
CA SER A 493 -29.11 8.71 -15.67
C SER A 493 -29.03 7.23 -16.06
N ARG A 494 -28.11 6.49 -15.43
CA ARG A 494 -27.86 5.07 -15.68
C ARG A 494 -28.87 4.16 -14.98
N ARG A 495 -29.48 4.65 -13.90
CA ARG A 495 -30.47 3.93 -13.09
C ARG A 495 -31.38 4.98 -12.48
N GLY A 496 -32.70 4.83 -12.61
CA GLY A 496 -33.62 5.86 -12.14
C GLY A 496 -34.98 5.94 -12.82
N SER A 497 -35.86 6.78 -12.26
CA SER A 497 -37.25 6.92 -12.72
C SER A 497 -37.47 8.03 -13.76
N SER A 498 -36.68 9.12 -13.73
CA SER A 498 -36.66 10.20 -14.74
C SER A 498 -35.72 11.35 -14.31
N PRO A 499 -34.97 12.01 -15.20
CA PRO A 499 -34.17 13.20 -14.90
C PRO A 499 -34.99 14.50 -14.78
N VAL A 500 -36.30 14.42 -14.55
CA VAL A 500 -37.17 15.61 -14.45
C VAL A 500 -36.72 16.51 -13.29
N GLY A 501 -36.44 17.77 -13.60
CA GLY A 501 -35.98 18.78 -12.65
C GLY A 501 -34.47 18.75 -12.36
N LEU A 502 -33.72 17.86 -13.00
CA LEU A 502 -32.25 17.81 -12.91
C LEU A 502 -31.67 18.89 -13.83
N GLU A 503 -30.83 19.77 -13.28
CA GLU A 503 -30.06 20.74 -14.06
C GLU A 503 -28.56 20.44 -13.86
N VAL A 504 -27.86 20.20 -14.96
CA VAL A 504 -26.43 19.91 -14.98
C VAL A 504 -25.73 20.94 -15.85
N GLU A 505 -24.75 21.63 -15.29
CA GLU A 505 -23.85 22.51 -16.03
C GLU A 505 -22.41 22.00 -15.91
N ILE A 506 -21.77 21.75 -17.05
CA ILE A 506 -20.39 21.27 -17.10
C ILE A 506 -19.54 22.27 -17.88
N ARG A 507 -18.39 22.63 -17.33
CA ARG A 507 -17.43 23.56 -17.94
C ARG A 507 -16.04 22.97 -17.93
N ARG A 508 -15.37 22.98 -19.07
CA ARG A 508 -13.99 22.51 -19.22
C ARG A 508 -13.00 23.68 -19.21
N PHE A 509 -11.87 23.46 -18.56
CA PHE A 509 -10.71 24.36 -18.48
C PHE A 509 -9.46 23.58 -18.95
N PRO A 510 -8.30 24.24 -19.12
CA PRO A 510 -7.08 23.56 -19.59
C PRO A 510 -6.59 22.42 -18.70
N ASP A 511 -6.75 22.54 -17.38
CA ASP A 511 -6.19 21.65 -16.35
C ASP A 511 -7.26 20.90 -15.54
N ARG A 512 -8.55 21.16 -15.82
CA ARG A 512 -9.66 20.63 -15.03
C ARG A 512 -10.99 20.72 -15.78
N TRP A 513 -11.99 20.04 -15.27
CA TRP A 513 -13.39 20.34 -15.60
C TRP A 513 -14.22 20.43 -14.33
N ARG A 514 -15.30 21.19 -14.42
CA ARG A 514 -16.22 21.45 -13.30
C ARG A 514 -17.62 21.02 -13.68
N ALA A 515 -18.33 20.46 -12.71
CA ALA A 515 -19.75 20.15 -12.83
C ALA A 515 -20.54 20.84 -11.70
N GLN A 516 -21.68 21.41 -12.05
CA GLN A 516 -22.71 21.90 -11.13
C GLN A 516 -23.97 21.08 -11.37
N VAL A 517 -24.37 20.30 -10.38
CA VAL A 517 -25.55 19.45 -10.44
C VAL A 517 -26.58 19.97 -9.44
N THR A 518 -27.63 20.62 -9.94
CA THR A 518 -28.77 21.00 -9.10
C THR A 518 -29.63 19.77 -8.85
N VAL A 519 -29.70 19.33 -7.59
CA VAL A 519 -30.35 18.07 -7.22
C VAL A 519 -31.86 18.28 -7.09
N PRO A 520 -32.69 17.48 -7.80
CA PRO A 520 -34.14 17.53 -7.64
C PRO A 520 -34.57 17.23 -6.20
N GLU A 521 -35.53 17.96 -5.66
CA GLU A 521 -36.05 17.73 -4.30
C GLU A 521 -36.60 16.31 -4.13
N SER A 522 -37.23 15.76 -5.17
CA SER A 522 -37.73 14.38 -5.19
C SER A 522 -36.63 13.33 -4.98
N TRP A 523 -35.40 13.59 -5.43
CA TRP A 523 -34.25 12.70 -5.21
C TRP A 523 -33.75 12.79 -3.78
N LEU A 524 -33.73 13.99 -3.20
CA LEU A 524 -33.36 14.21 -1.80
C LEU A 524 -34.35 13.52 -0.86
N VAL A 525 -35.66 13.70 -1.08
CA VAL A 525 -36.71 13.09 -0.24
C VAL A 525 -36.62 11.55 -0.27
N ARG A 526 -36.42 10.96 -1.45
CA ARG A 526 -36.22 9.50 -1.58
C ARG A 526 -34.96 9.04 -0.83
N SER A 527 -33.84 9.72 -1.06
CA SER A 527 -32.57 9.43 -0.38
C SER A 527 -32.69 9.52 1.15
N ILE A 528 -33.39 10.53 1.66
CA ILE A 528 -33.67 10.72 3.10
C ILE A 528 -34.55 9.59 3.64
N THR A 529 -35.62 9.25 2.92
CA THR A 529 -36.53 8.16 3.32
C THR A 529 -35.78 6.83 3.44
N ASP A 530 -34.85 6.58 2.52
CA ASP A 530 -34.04 5.36 2.51
C ASP A 530 -32.92 5.37 3.56
N SER A 531 -32.51 6.55 4.05
CA SER A 531 -31.37 6.72 4.95
C SER A 531 -31.58 6.22 6.39
N ARG A 532 -32.83 6.01 6.83
CA ARG A 532 -33.25 5.80 8.25
C ARG A 532 -32.80 6.87 9.26
N ALA A 533 -31.89 7.77 8.89
CA ALA A 533 -31.27 8.79 9.75
C ALA A 533 -31.73 10.22 9.43
N GLY A 534 -32.73 10.40 8.56
CA GLY A 534 -33.22 11.74 8.19
C GLY A 534 -32.22 12.57 7.37
N ALA A 535 -31.28 11.91 6.70
CA ALA A 535 -30.13 12.54 6.05
C ALA A 535 -29.97 12.07 4.60
N VAL A 536 -29.32 12.86 3.76
CA VAL A 536 -29.14 12.51 2.34
C VAL A 536 -27.98 11.55 2.20
N VAL A 537 -28.20 10.42 1.54
CA VAL A 537 -27.16 9.43 1.23
C VAL A 537 -26.64 9.69 -0.18
N LEU A 538 -25.34 10.01 -0.29
CA LEU A 538 -24.67 10.37 -1.54
C LEU A 538 -23.35 9.61 -1.68
N GLY A 539 -23.04 9.17 -2.89
CA GLY A 539 -21.75 8.59 -3.25
C GLY A 539 -21.15 9.29 -4.47
N LEU A 540 -19.83 9.29 -4.57
CA LEU A 540 -19.11 9.80 -5.74
C LEU A 540 -18.02 8.80 -6.11
N ARG A 541 -17.95 8.48 -7.40
CA ARG A 541 -16.86 7.74 -8.02
C ARG A 541 -16.36 8.53 -9.23
N ARG A 542 -15.05 8.56 -9.44
CA ARG A 542 -14.44 9.04 -10.68
C ARG A 542 -13.65 7.90 -11.32
N ASP A 543 -13.97 7.61 -12.58
CA ASP A 543 -13.10 6.87 -13.47
C ASP A 543 -12.25 7.91 -14.19
N GLY A 544 -11.01 8.05 -13.76
CA GLY A 544 -10.15 9.15 -14.15
C GLY A 544 -9.33 8.90 -15.41
N PRO A 545 -8.63 9.93 -15.90
CA PRO A 545 -7.62 9.78 -16.94
C PRO A 545 -6.59 8.71 -16.54
N ASP A 546 -6.00 8.03 -17.50
CA ASP A 546 -5.00 6.96 -17.26
C ASP A 546 -5.53 5.72 -16.52
N GLY A 547 -6.85 5.60 -16.37
CA GLY A 547 -7.50 4.37 -15.92
C GLY A 547 -7.60 4.19 -14.40
N PHE A 548 -7.17 5.18 -13.61
CA PHE A 548 -7.37 5.14 -12.16
C PHE A 548 -8.85 5.27 -11.80
N ILE A 549 -9.21 4.76 -10.63
CA ILE A 549 -10.58 4.82 -10.12
C ILE A 549 -10.53 5.27 -8.68
N SER A 550 -11.28 6.34 -8.40
CA SER A 550 -11.30 6.98 -7.09
C SER A 550 -12.72 7.18 -6.58
N PHE A 551 -12.86 7.27 -5.25
CA PHE A 551 -14.14 7.30 -4.57
C PHE A 551 -14.12 8.29 -3.41
N ALA A 552 -15.26 8.93 -3.16
CA ALA A 552 -15.49 9.66 -1.92
C ALA A 552 -15.93 8.72 -0.80
N GLY A 553 -15.30 8.84 0.37
CA GLY A 553 -15.54 7.96 1.52
C GLY A 553 -14.65 6.71 1.49
N PRO A 554 -14.92 5.70 2.34
CA PRO A 554 -14.09 4.49 2.41
C PRO A 554 -14.07 3.78 1.05
N PRO A 555 -12.91 3.70 0.38
CA PRO A 555 -12.86 3.08 -0.94
C PRO A 555 -13.14 1.59 -0.83
N PRO A 556 -13.85 1.00 -1.81
CA PRO A 556 -14.05 -0.44 -1.86
C PRO A 556 -12.73 -1.14 -2.26
N PRO A 557 -12.61 -2.46 -2.02
CA PRO A 557 -11.55 -3.27 -2.59
C PRO A 557 -11.51 -3.18 -4.13
N ALA A 558 -10.32 -3.29 -4.73
CA ALA A 558 -10.08 -3.14 -6.17
C ALA A 558 -11.00 -3.97 -7.08
N TRP A 559 -11.48 -5.11 -6.58
CA TRP A 559 -12.33 -6.03 -7.30
C TRP A 559 -13.83 -5.69 -7.28
N ARG A 560 -14.21 -4.65 -6.55
CA ARG A 560 -15.58 -4.12 -6.47
C ARG A 560 -15.66 -2.77 -7.17
N ARG A 561 -16.86 -2.49 -7.68
CA ARG A 561 -17.17 -1.26 -8.42
C ARG A 561 -18.38 -0.51 -7.85
N GLU A 562 -18.87 -0.96 -6.70
CA GLU A 562 -19.93 -0.30 -5.93
C GLU A 562 -19.44 1.08 -5.49
N ILE A 563 -20.30 2.09 -5.64
CA ILE A 563 -19.98 3.45 -5.21
C ILE A 563 -20.27 3.51 -3.71
N PRO A 564 -19.26 3.70 -2.84
CA PRO A 564 -19.48 3.88 -1.43
C PRO A 564 -20.27 5.18 -1.22
N VAL A 565 -21.14 5.15 -0.22
CA VAL A 565 -22.04 6.27 0.08
C VAL A 565 -21.79 6.81 1.48
N GLN A 566 -21.99 8.10 1.63
CA GLN A 566 -21.87 8.85 2.86
C GLN A 566 -23.20 9.53 3.18
N THR A 567 -23.45 9.74 4.47
CA THR A 567 -24.67 10.36 4.97
C THR A 567 -24.42 11.85 5.23
N PHE A 568 -25.28 12.73 4.70
CA PHE A 568 -25.18 14.19 4.81
C PHE A 568 -26.40 14.77 5.51
N ALA A 569 -26.21 15.36 6.69
CA ALA A 569 -27.27 16.02 7.45
C ALA A 569 -27.53 17.43 6.88
N ILE A 570 -28.50 17.53 5.97
CA ILE A 570 -28.87 18.80 5.33
C ILE A 570 -29.81 19.68 6.17
N GLY A 571 -30.40 19.14 7.23
CA GLY A 571 -31.30 19.87 8.14
C GLY A 571 -30.58 20.93 8.98
N ASP A 572 -29.25 20.84 9.10
CA ASP A 572 -28.39 21.78 9.83
C ASP A 572 -28.14 23.10 9.08
N TRP A 573 -28.72 23.26 7.89
CA TRP A 573 -28.51 24.46 7.07
C TRP A 573 -29.25 25.67 7.67
N GLN A 574 -28.50 26.54 8.33
CA GLN A 574 -28.96 27.88 8.70
C GLN A 574 -28.60 28.84 7.58
N ASP A 575 -29.58 29.52 6.99
CA ASP A 575 -29.29 30.55 6.00
C ASP A 575 -28.47 31.66 6.68
N PRO A 576 -27.36 32.12 6.09
CA PRO A 576 -26.61 33.24 6.65
C PRO A 576 -27.57 34.42 6.78
N GLU A 577 -27.59 35.07 7.95
CA GLU A 577 -28.38 36.29 8.12
C GLU A 577 -28.05 37.25 6.98
N PRO A 578 -29.06 37.82 6.30
CA PRO A 578 -28.80 38.78 5.25
C PRO A 578 -27.95 39.88 5.86
N MET A 579 -26.73 40.09 5.32
CA MET A 579 -25.96 41.30 5.62
C MET A 579 -26.89 42.46 5.30
N GLU A 580 -27.42 43.11 6.35
CA GLU A 580 -28.10 44.38 6.20
C GLU A 580 -27.16 45.24 5.38
N SER A 581 -27.61 45.62 4.18
CA SER A 581 -26.91 46.59 3.36
C SER A 581 -26.67 47.78 4.27
N ALA A 582 -25.41 48.06 4.57
CA ALA A 582 -24.97 49.27 5.24
C ALA A 582 -25.38 50.45 4.35
N GLY A 583 -26.65 50.83 4.47
CA GLY A 583 -27.24 52.03 3.93
C GLY A 583 -26.71 53.19 4.73
N GLY A 584 -25.49 53.61 4.39
CA GLY A 584 -24.96 54.90 4.78
C GLY A 584 -25.43 55.95 3.79
N THR A 585 -26.68 56.41 3.92
CA THR A 585 -27.06 57.76 3.47
C THR A 585 -26.14 58.75 4.18
N SER A 586 -25.38 59.55 3.41
CA SER A 586 -24.69 60.74 3.93
C SER A 586 -25.43 62.01 3.47
N PRO A 587 -25.46 63.05 4.33
CA PRO A 587 -26.31 64.24 4.19
C PRO A 587 -25.97 65.15 3.00
#